data_AF-A0A7X2PDN1-F1
#
_entry.id   AF-A0A7X2PDN1-F1
#
_cell.length_a   1.000
_cell.length_b   1.000
_cell.length_c   1.000
_cell.angle_alpha   90.00
_cell.angle_beta   90.00
_cell.angle_gamma   90.00
#
_symmetry.space_group_name_H-M   'P 1'
#
loop_
_entity.id
_entity.type
_entity.pdbx_description
1 polymer ?
#
loop_
_entity_poly.entity_id
_entity_poly.type
_entity_poly.pdbx_seq_one_letter_code
_entity_poly.pdbx_strand_id
1 'polypeptide(L)' 'MDAIVYVSKHGSTKRYAKLLAEKLSLRAYKLKDAVASLKQGSNVIYLGYVRADSIMDLKKAEK' A
#
# COMPACT_ATOMS: atom_id res chain seq x y z
N MET A 1 4.92 4.10 -12.11
CA MET A 1 4.34 3.85 -10.77
C MET A 1 3.19 4.81 -10.58
N ASP A 2 1.99 4.28 -10.34
CA ASP A 2 0.74 5.06 -10.31
C ASP A 2 0.37 5.47 -8.89
N ALA A 3 0.64 4.62 -7.90
CA ALA A 3 0.28 4.88 -6.51
C ALA A 3 1.05 4.00 -5.52
N ILE A 4 0.99 4.39 -4.24
CA ILE A 4 1.50 3.60 -3.12
C ILE A 4 0.31 3.04 -2.36
N VAL A 5 0.24 1.73 -2.21
CA VAL A 5 -0.82 1.06 -1.47
C VAL A 5 -0.24 0.54 -0.16
N TYR A 6 -0.84 0.90 0.96
CA TYR A 6 -0.36 0.43 2.27
C TYR A 6 -1.46 -0.24 3.09
N VAL A 7 -1.03 -1.22 3.90
CA VAL A 7 -1.86 -1.83 4.93
C VAL A 7 -1.23 -1.53 6.29
N SER A 8 -2.06 -1.09 7.24
CA SER A 8 -1.58 -0.77 8.59
C SER A 8 -2.62 -1.13 9.62
N LYS A 9 -2.24 -1.99 10.57
CA LYS A 9 -3.10 -2.39 11.69
C LYS A 9 -2.98 -1.43 12.89
N HIS A 10 -1.77 -0.89 13.14
CA HIS A 10 -1.47 0.01 14.27
C HIS A 10 -0.91 1.38 13.86
N GLY A 11 -0.97 1.75 12.57
CA GLY A 11 -0.57 3.08 12.11
C GLY A 11 0.89 3.25 11.70
N SER A 12 1.81 2.35 12.07
CA SER A 12 3.24 2.48 11.75
C SER A 12 3.51 2.52 10.25
N THR A 13 2.95 1.58 9.49
CA THR A 13 3.09 1.51 8.02
C THR A 13 2.52 2.74 7.30
N LYS A 14 1.51 3.40 7.86
CA LYS A 14 0.94 4.64 7.29
C LYS A 14 1.97 5.77 7.23
N ARG A 15 2.80 5.89 8.26
CA ARG A 15 3.82 6.94 8.35
C ARG A 15 4.89 6.77 7.27
N TYR A 16 5.35 5.53 7.06
CA TYR A 16 6.29 5.20 5.98
C TYR A 16 5.69 5.39 4.59
N ALA A 17 4.42 4.97 4.39
CA ALA A 17 3.74 5.17 3.12
C ALA A 17 3.59 6.65 2.76
N LYS A 18 3.29 7.51 3.74
CA LYS A 18 3.26 8.98 3.54
C LYS A 18 4.64 9.54 3.18
N LEU A 19 5.68 9.16 3.91
CA LEU A 19 7.05 9.60 3.62
C LEU A 19 7.51 9.19 2.22
N LEU A 20 7.20 7.96 1.80
CA LEU A 20 7.49 7.52 0.44
C LEU A 20 6.65 8.29 -0.59
N ALA A 21 5.37 8.51 -0.32
CA ALA A 21 4.49 9.29 -1.20
C ALA A 21 5.01 10.71 -1.39
N GLU A 22 5.46 11.37 -0.33
CA GLU A 22 6.07 12.70 -0.41
C GLU A 22 7.39 12.68 -1.20
N LYS A 23 8.25 11.69 -0.98
CA LYS A 23 9.54 11.57 -1.70
C LYS A 23 9.37 11.24 -3.18
N LEU A 24 8.40 10.39 -3.52
CA LEU A 24 8.13 9.95 -4.89
C LEU A 24 7.11 10.86 -5.60
N SER A 25 6.56 11.85 -4.89
CA SER A 25 5.44 12.68 -5.35
C SER A 25 4.24 11.85 -5.84
N LEU A 26 3.99 10.71 -5.18
CA LEU A 26 2.92 9.76 -5.49
C LEU A 26 1.80 9.81 -4.44
N ARG A 27 0.58 9.38 -4.82
CA ARG A 27 -0.54 9.27 -3.87
C ARG A 27 -0.46 7.97 -3.08
N ALA A 28 -0.59 8.07 -1.76
CA ALA A 28 -0.68 6.91 -0.86
C ALA A 28 -2.15 6.57 -0.53
N TYR A 29 -2.57 5.37 -0.92
CA TYR A 29 -3.90 4.82 -0.64
C TYR A 29 -3.82 3.69 0.38
N LYS A 30 -4.84 3.58 1.22
CA LYS A 30 -5.03 2.41 2.07
C LYS A 30 -5.51 1.26 1.20
N LEU A 31 -5.16 0.02 1.51
CA LEU A 31 -5.60 -1.17 0.75
C LEU A 31 -7.09 -1.15 0.38
N LYS A 32 -7.97 -0.74 1.32
CA LYS A 32 -9.42 -0.65 1.07
C LYS A 32 -9.80 0.43 0.05
N ASP A 33 -9.13 1.58 0.08
CA ASP A 33 -9.39 2.71 -0.81
C ASP A 33 -8.72 2.51 -2.18
N ALA A 34 -7.63 1.74 -2.20
CA ALA A 34 -6.88 1.38 -3.39
C ALA A 34 -7.73 0.53 -4.34
N VAL A 35 -8.45 -0.47 -3.83
CA VAL A 35 -9.36 -1.32 -4.64
C VAL A 35 -10.43 -0.48 -5.35
N ALA A 36 -10.88 0.63 -4.76
CA ALA A 36 -11.86 1.52 -5.37
C ALA A 36 -11.24 2.56 -6.31
N SER A 37 -9.96 2.92 -6.12
CA SER A 37 -9.30 4.03 -6.84
C SER A 37 -8.36 3.58 -7.95
N LEU A 38 -7.84 2.36 -7.90
CA LEU A 38 -6.85 1.83 -8.84
C LEU A 38 -7.49 0.81 -9.79
N LYS A 39 -7.13 0.91 -11.07
CA LYS A 39 -7.52 -0.08 -12.08
C LYS A 39 -6.59 -1.30 -11.99
N GLN A 40 -7.14 -2.49 -12.27
CA GLN A 40 -6.32 -3.70 -12.46
C GLN A 40 -5.27 -3.45 -13.56
N GLY A 41 -4.01 -3.74 -13.24
CA GLY A 41 -2.85 -3.50 -14.13
C GLY A 41 -2.04 -2.23 -13.82
N SER A 42 -2.44 -1.40 -12.85
CA SER A 42 -1.64 -0.25 -12.40
C SER A 42 -0.41 -0.68 -11.61
N ASN A 43 0.73 -0.02 -11.85
CA ASN A 43 1.98 -0.33 -11.16
C ASN A 43 2.00 0.35 -9.79
N VAL A 44 1.79 -0.43 -8.72
CA VAL A 44 1.68 0.09 -7.35
C VAL A 44 2.82 -0.39 -6.45
N ILE A 45 3.25 0.47 -5.53
CA ILE A 45 4.17 0.09 -4.45
C ILE A 45 3.37 -0.41 -3.27
N TYR A 46 3.48 -1.70 -2.95
CA TYR A 46 2.77 -2.29 -1.82
C TYR A 46 3.60 -2.24 -0.52
N LEU A 47 3.03 -1.64 0.52
CA LEU A 47 3.60 -1.54 1.87
C LEU A 47 2.73 -2.33 2.84
N GLY A 48 3.14 -3.57 3.08
CA GLY A 48 2.54 -4.47 4.07
C GLY A 48 3.25 -4.45 5.42
N TYR A 49 2.68 -5.15 6.41
CA TYR A 49 3.41 -5.55 7.60
C TYR A 49 3.76 -7.03 7.50
N VAL A 50 4.98 -7.38 7.92
CA VAL A 50 5.41 -8.77 8.04
C VAL A 50 4.93 -9.29 9.38
N ARG A 51 4.30 -10.47 9.38
CA ARG A 51 3.97 -11.22 10.60
C ARG A 51 4.49 -12.64 10.46
N ALA A 52 5.34 -13.05 11.39
CA ALA A 52 5.92 -14.39 11.57
C ALA A 52 6.83 -14.89 10.42
N ASP A 53 6.49 -14.61 9.17
CA ASP A 53 7.35 -14.79 7.98
C ASP A 53 6.69 -14.18 6.71
N SER A 54 5.37 -13.96 6.77
CA SER A 54 4.56 -13.58 5.63
C SER A 54 4.15 -12.11 5.68
N ILE A 55 4.14 -11.45 4.53
CA ILE A 55 3.54 -10.13 4.39
C ILE A 55 2.02 -10.31 4.39
N MET A 56 1.37 -9.82 5.44
CA MET A 56 -0.08 -9.94 5.57
C MET A 56 -0.81 -8.99 4.61
N ASP A 57 -1.95 -9.46 4.10
CA ASP A 57 -2.83 -8.76 3.14
C ASP A 57 -2.23 -8.55 1.73
N LEU A 58 -1.09 -9.16 1.37
CA LEU A 58 -0.56 -9.16 0.00
C LEU A 58 -1.55 -9.77 -1.00
N LYS A 59 -2.14 -10.93 -0.66
CA LYS A 59 -3.15 -11.61 -1.50
C LYS A 59 -4.42 -10.78 -1.73
N LYS A 60 -4.69 -9.76 -0.90
CA LYS A 60 -5.79 -8.83 -1.11
C LYS A 60 -5.40 -7.64 -1.98
N ALA A 61 -4.11 -7.37 -2.13
CA ALA A 61 -3.59 -6.34 -3.02
C ALA A 61 -3.46 -6.83 -4.46
N GLU A 62 -3.30 -8.14 -4.67
CA GLU A 62 -3.26 -8.77 -5.99
C GLU A 62 -4.65 -8.98 -6.63
N LYS A 63 -5.74 -8.80 -5.87
CA LYS A 63 -7.11 -8.91 -6.38
C LYS A 63 -7.64 -7.56 -6.84
#